data_AF-A0A090VQ07-F1
#
_entry.id   AF-A0A090VQ07-F1
#
_cell.length_a   1.000
_cell.length_b   1.000
_cell.length_c   1.000
_cell.angle_alpha   90.00
_cell.angle_beta   90.00
_cell.angle_gamma   90.00
#
_symmetry.space_group_name_H-M   'P 1'
#
loop_
_entity.id
_entity.type
_entity.pdbx_description
1 polymer ?
#
loop_
_entity_poly.entity_id
_entity_poly.type
_entity_poly.pdbx_seq_one_letter_code
_entity_poly.pdbx_strand_id
1 'polypeptide(L)'
;MGKQKIENIELKYLTVDDFEELKEATLASYAGVLNSYWKKHHIEDLTRMFPEGQVIIKIDGDIAGCALSLIVDYNSIDDEHTYEEL
;
A
#
# COMPACT_ATOMS: atom_id res chain seq x y z
N MET A 1 18.17 -23.23 0.20
CA MET A 1 16.70 -23.36 0.13
C MET A 1 16.28 -23.72 -1.28
N GLY A 2 15.45 -24.76 -1.45
CA GLY A 2 14.85 -25.06 -2.75
C GLY A 2 13.80 -24.01 -3.10
N LYS A 3 13.66 -23.66 -4.39
CA LYS A 3 12.55 -22.80 -4.84
C LYS A 3 11.24 -23.51 -4.49
N GLN A 4 10.44 -22.91 -3.60
CA GLN A 4 9.06 -23.34 -3.43
C GLN A 4 8.32 -23.13 -4.76
N LYS A 5 7.50 -24.12 -5.12
CA LYS A 5 6.64 -24.02 -6.30
C LYS A 5 5.46 -23.13 -5.92
N ILE A 6 5.24 -22.07 -6.70
CA ILE A 6 4.07 -21.20 -6.57
C ILE A 6 2.91 -21.92 -7.26
N GLU A 7 1.79 -22.10 -6.56
CA GLU A 7 0.60 -22.76 -7.10
C GLU A 7 -0.42 -21.73 -7.60
N ASN A 8 -0.53 -20.57 -6.94
CA ASN A 8 -1.52 -19.55 -7.27
C ASN A 8 -1.00 -18.12 -7.09
N ILE A 9 -1.43 -17.22 -7.99
CA ILE A 9 -1.20 -15.78 -7.90
C ILE A 9 -2.52 -15.06 -8.14
N GLU A 10 -2.90 -14.18 -7.21
CA GLU A 10 -4.14 -13.42 -7.27
C GLU A 10 -3.86 -11.92 -7.23
N LEU A 11 -4.58 -11.16 -8.05
CA LEU A 11 -4.64 -9.70 -7.97
C LEU A 11 -6.03 -9.31 -7.46
N LYS A 12 -6.09 -8.51 -6.40
CA LYS A 12 -7.36 -8.07 -5.79
C LYS A 12 -7.31 -6.60 -5.42
N TYR A 13 -8.48 -6.00 -5.30
CA TYR A 13 -8.62 -4.70 -4.63
C TYR A 13 -8.52 -4.89 -3.13
N LEU A 14 -7.80 -4.00 -2.47
CA LEU A 14 -7.62 -4.01 -1.02
C LEU A 14 -8.95 -3.67 -0.33
N THR A 15 -9.26 -4.41 0.73
CA THR A 15 -10.35 -4.09 1.64
C THR A 15 -9.82 -3.81 3.05
N VAL A 16 -10.67 -3.22 3.90
CA VAL A 16 -10.34 -2.99 5.31
C VAL A 16 -10.08 -4.30 6.07
N ASP A 17 -10.69 -5.40 5.64
CA ASP A 17 -10.53 -6.70 6.28
C ASP A 17 -9.12 -7.28 6.07
N ASP A 18 -8.41 -6.85 5.02
CA ASP A 18 -7.04 -7.25 4.71
C ASP A 18 -5.99 -6.51 5.57
N PHE A 19 -6.41 -5.59 6.46
CA PHE A 19 -5.51 -4.70 7.19
C PHE A 19 -4.41 -5.40 7.99
N GLU A 20 -4.75 -6.44 8.76
CA GLU A 20 -3.76 -7.11 9.61
C GLU A 20 -2.70 -7.84 8.76
N GLU A 21 -3.13 -8.50 7.68
CA GLU A 21 -2.23 -9.17 6.73
C GLU A 21 -1.31 -8.17 6.02
N LEU A 22 -1.89 -7.03 5.57
CA LEU A 22 -1.13 -5.94 4.97
C LEU A 22 -0.08 -5.35 5.92
N LYS A 23 -0.43 -5.21 7.20
CA LYS A 23 0.48 -4.70 8.23
C LYS A 23 1.65 -5.66 8.44
N GLU A 24 1.39 -6.97 8.54
CA GLU A 24 2.45 -7.98 8.64
C GLU A 24 3.39 -7.95 7.44
N ALA A 25 2.84 -7.90 6.22
CA ALA A 25 3.61 -7.80 4.98
C ALA A 25 4.47 -6.51 4.93
N THR A 26 3.92 -5.38 5.37
CA THR A 26 4.64 -4.10 5.45
C THR A 26 5.79 -4.17 6.46
N LEU A 27 5.55 -4.71 7.65
CA LEU A 27 6.57 -4.85 8.69
C LEU A 27 7.71 -5.78 8.25
N ALA A 28 7.39 -6.87 7.56
CA ALA A 28 8.37 -7.79 6.99
C ALA A 28 9.23 -7.12 5.90
N SER A 29 8.62 -6.28 5.07
CA SER A 29 9.31 -5.58 3.97
C SER A 29 10.32 -4.53 4.45
N TYR A 30 10.02 -3.85 5.57
CA TYR A 30 10.86 -2.77 6.10
C TYR A 30 11.60 -3.12 7.41
N ALA A 31 11.61 -4.41 7.78
CA ALA A 31 12.29 -4.95 8.97
C ALA A 31 12.04 -4.16 10.27
N GLY A 32 10.85 -3.55 10.42
CA GLY A 32 10.49 -2.70 11.57
C GLY A 32 11.32 -1.43 11.74
N VAL A 33 12.16 -1.04 10.77
CA VAL A 33 13.07 0.12 10.85
C VAL A 33 12.30 1.45 10.85
N LEU A 34 11.10 1.46 10.25
CA LEU A 34 10.15 2.54 10.43
C LEU A 34 8.87 1.96 11.00
N ASN A 35 8.39 2.50 12.12
CA ASN A 35 7.00 2.38 12.58
C ASN A 35 5.99 3.02 11.57
N SER A 36 6.38 3.16 10.31
CA SER A 36 5.59 3.70 9.20
C SER A 36 4.89 2.55 8.47
N TYR A 37 3.99 1.88 9.17
CA TYR A 37 2.93 1.14 8.51
C TYR A 37 1.69 2.05 8.46
N TRP A 38 0.86 1.85 7.44
CA TRP A 38 -0.42 2.54 7.33
C TRP A 38 -1.31 2.13 8.51
N LYS A 39 -1.88 3.10 9.24
CA LYS A 39 -2.83 2.80 10.33
C LYS A 39 -4.15 2.33 9.72
N LYS A 40 -4.94 1.57 10.48
CA LYS A 40 -6.22 1.03 10.01
C LYS A 40 -7.14 2.09 9.42
N HIS A 41 -7.28 3.23 10.10
CA HIS A 41 -8.11 4.33 9.60
C HIS A 41 -7.61 4.92 8.27
N HIS A 42 -6.31 4.91 7.99
CA HIS A 42 -5.81 5.33 6.68
C HIS A 42 -6.25 4.36 5.59
N ILE A 43 -6.23 3.05 5.85
CA ILE A 43 -6.69 2.04 4.89
C ILE A 43 -8.22 2.16 4.70
N GLU A 44 -8.97 2.40 5.78
CA GLU A 44 -10.40 2.70 5.71
C GLU A 44 -10.67 3.92 4.81
N ASP A 45 -9.90 5.01 4.96
CA ASP A 45 -10.06 6.20 4.13
C ASP A 45 -9.66 5.94 2.66
N LEU A 46 -8.51 5.31 2.42
CA LEU A 46 -8.03 5.00 1.07
C LEU A 46 -9.01 4.12 0.29
N THR A 47 -9.47 3.02 0.92
CA THR A 47 -10.39 2.07 0.29
C THR A 47 -11.80 2.65 0.13
N ARG A 48 -12.19 3.62 0.98
CA ARG A 48 -13.45 4.35 0.83
C ARG A 48 -13.40 5.43 -0.26
N MET A 49 -12.29 6.14 -0.37
CA MET A 49 -12.15 7.28 -1.28
C MET A 49 -11.77 6.86 -2.70
N PHE A 50 -10.88 5.88 -2.84
CA PHE A 50 -10.39 5.42 -4.14
C PHE A 50 -10.11 3.90 -4.11
N PRO A 51 -11.15 3.05 -4.01
CA PRO A 51 -11.00 1.60 -3.89
C PRO A 51 -10.24 0.98 -5.06
N GLU A 52 -10.47 1.46 -6.29
CA GLU A 52 -9.84 0.93 -7.50
C GLU A 52 -8.33 1.23 -7.55
N GLY A 53 -7.87 2.23 -6.78
CA GLY A 53 -6.47 2.60 -6.65
C GLY A 53 -5.69 1.80 -5.62
N GLN A 54 -6.38 0.96 -4.83
CA GLN A 54 -5.76 0.15 -3.78
C GLN A 54 -5.73 -1.31 -4.24
N VAL A 55 -4.55 -1.83 -4.55
CA VAL A 55 -4.39 -3.17 -5.15
C VAL A 55 -3.41 -3.99 -4.35
N ILE A 56 -3.72 -5.28 -4.15
CA ILE A 56 -2.83 -6.27 -3.53
C ILE A 56 -2.55 -7.42 -4.49
N ILE A 57 -1.36 -7.99 -4.36
CA ILE A 57 -0.99 -9.26 -4.99
C ILE A 57 -0.80 -10.31 -3.90
N LYS A 58 -1.44 -11.48 -4.09
CA LYS A 58 -1.32 -12.63 -3.18
C LYS A 58 -0.62 -13.79 -3.89
N ILE A 59 0.28 -14.46 -3.19
CA ILE A 59 0.95 -15.70 -3.63
C ILE A 59 0.50 -16.79 -2.66
N ASP A 60 -0.12 -17.84 -3.19
CA ASP A 60 -0.59 -18.99 -2.41
C ASP A 60 -1.50 -18.62 -1.21
N GLY A 61 -2.24 -17.51 -1.33
CA GLY A 61 -3.17 -17.04 -0.31
C GLY A 61 -2.64 -15.98 0.65
N ASP A 62 -1.36 -15.62 0.55
CA ASP A 62 -0.70 -14.62 1.40
C ASP A 62 -0.32 -13.36 0.60
N ILE A 63 -0.50 -12.16 1.17
CA ILE A 63 -0.09 -10.88 0.57
C ILE A 63 1.43 -10.88 0.37
N ALA A 64 1.83 -10.81 -0.90
CA ALA A 64 3.22 -10.67 -1.31
C ALA A 64 3.59 -9.21 -1.64
N GLY A 65 2.60 -8.35 -1.83
CA GLY A 65 2.81 -6.94 -2.10
C GLY A 65 1.51 -6.14 -2.23
N CYS A 66 1.64 -4.82 -2.17
CA CYS A 66 0.53 -3.88 -2.35
C CYS A 66 0.97 -2.65 -3.14
N ALA A 67 0.00 -1.99 -3.76
CA ALA A 67 0.12 -0.66 -4.34
C ALA A 67 -1.01 0.20 -3.78
N LEU A 68 -0.65 1.31 -3.12
CA LEU A 68 -1.58 2.27 -2.54
C LEU A 68 -1.45 3.59 -3.29
N SER A 69 -2.57 4.12 -3.76
CA SER A 69 -2.61 5.29 -4.63
C SER A 69 -3.51 6.38 -4.05
N LEU A 70 -3.16 7.64 -4.34
CA LEU A 70 -3.94 8.82 -3.96
C LEU A 70 -4.22 9.65 -5.21
N ILE A 71 -5.40 10.26 -5.28
CA ILE A 71 -5.73 11.29 -6.26
C ILE A 71 -5.51 12.63 -5.57
N VAL A 72 -4.59 13.44 -6.09
CA VAL A 72 -4.24 14.75 -5.53
C VAL A 72 -4.52 15.85 -6.56
N ASP A 73 -5.13 16.95 -6.11
CA ASP A 73 -5.18 18.18 -6.91
C ASP A 73 -3.90 18.95 -6.68
N TYR A 74 -2.99 18.89 -7.64
CA TYR A 74 -1.67 19.51 -7.53
C TYR A 74 -1.75 21.02 -7.34
N ASN A 75 -2.77 21.70 -7.90
CA ASN A 75 -2.91 23.15 -7.76
C ASN A 75 -3.28 23.59 -6.33
N SER A 76 -3.75 22.67 -5.49
CA SER A 76 -4.12 22.94 -4.10
C SER A 76 -2.97 22.78 -3.11
N ILE A 77 -1.82 22.26 -3.56
CA ILE A 77 -0.66 21.89 -2.74
C ILE A 77 0.65 22.55 -3.19
N ASP A 78 0.63 23.36 -4.25
CA ASP A 78 1.80 24.10 -4.73
C ASP A 78 1.92 25.41 -3.94
N ASP A 79 2.92 25.50 -3.07
CA ASP A 79 3.54 26.78 -2.76
C ASP A 79 4.34 27.19 -4.02
N GLU A 80 4.23 28.45 -4.46
CA GLU A 80 5.01 28.96 -5.60
C GLU A 80 6.51 28.77 -5.36
N HIS A 81 7.10 27.69 -5.89
CA HIS A 81 8.54 27.54 -5.91
C HIS A 81 9.13 28.48 -6.96
N THR A 82 9.50 29.68 -6.53
CA THR A 82 10.31 30.57 -7.35
C THR A 82 11.74 30.04 -7.42
N TYR A 83 12.38 30.23 -8.59
CA TYR A 83 13.76 29.80 -8.87
C TYR A 83 14.82 30.37 -7.89
N GLU A 84 14.43 31.23 -6.96
CA GLU A 84 15.29 31.88 -5.96
C GLU A 84 15.47 31.03 -4.69
N GLU A 85 14.81 29.86 -4.56
CA GLU A 85 14.86 29.01 -3.36
C GLU A 85 15.80 27.77 -3.47
N LEU A 86 16.66 27.71 -4.51
CA LEU A 86 17.73 26.70 -4.67
C LEU A 86 19.10 27.23 -4.24
#